data_AF-Q99PU2-F1
#
_entry.id   AF-Q99PU2-F1
#
_cell.length_a   1.000
_cell.length_b   1.000
_cell.length_c   1.000
_cell.angle_alpha   90.00
_cell.angle_beta   90.00
_cell.angle_gamma   90.00
#
_symmetry.space_group_name_H-M   'P 1'
#
loop_
_entity.id
_entity.type
_entity.pdbx_description
1 polymer ?
#
loop_
_entity_poly.entity_id
_entity_poly.type
_entity_poly.pdbx_seq_one_letter_code
_entity_poly.pdbx_strand_id
1 'polypeptide(L)'
;PAPTGKSYTMIGRDDSMQNLGIIPCAISWLFKLINERKEKTGARFSVRISAVEVWGKEENLRDLLSEVATGSLQDGQSPGVYLCEDPAEKAAFFLDAAIASRRSNQQDCDEDDHRNSHMLFTLHIYQYRM
;
A
#
# COMPACT_ATOMS: atom_id res chain seq x y z
N PRO A 1 -27.38 -7.38 3.78
CA PRO A 1 -26.12 -8.00 4.26
C PRO A 1 -25.25 -6.98 5.01
N ALA A 2 -24.88 -7.29 6.27
CA ALA A 2 -24.04 -6.43 7.09
C ALA A 2 -22.60 -6.33 6.52
N PRO A 3 -21.93 -5.17 6.61
CA PRO A 3 -20.55 -5.04 6.16
C PRO A 3 -19.65 -5.97 6.96
N THR A 4 -19.07 -6.98 6.30
CA THR A 4 -18.29 -8.07 6.91
C THR A 4 -16.94 -7.68 7.54
N GLY A 5 -16.73 -6.42 7.96
CA GLY A 5 -15.54 -5.98 8.69
C GLY A 5 -14.18 -6.12 7.98
N LYS A 6 -14.14 -6.59 6.72
CA LYS A 6 -12.90 -6.94 6.00
C LYS A 6 -11.91 -5.78 5.97
N SER A 7 -12.37 -4.59 5.61
CA SER A 7 -11.53 -3.38 5.57
C SER A 7 -11.07 -2.96 6.96
N TYR A 8 -11.91 -3.11 7.99
CA TYR A 8 -11.54 -2.81 9.38
C TYR A 8 -10.43 -3.75 9.88
N THR A 9 -10.49 -5.03 9.57
CA THR A 9 -9.40 -5.95 9.93
C THR A 9 -8.10 -5.63 9.19
N MET A 10 -8.17 -5.33 7.88
CA MET A 10 -6.97 -5.13 7.06
C MET A 10 -6.30 -3.77 7.29
N ILE A 11 -7.08 -2.70 7.36
CA ILE A 11 -6.59 -1.32 7.45
C ILE A 11 -6.65 -0.81 8.90
N GLY A 12 -7.74 -1.12 9.60
CA GLY A 12 -7.94 -0.67 10.98
C GLY A 12 -8.43 0.77 11.08
N ARG A 13 -8.19 1.37 12.24
CA ARG A 13 -8.35 2.80 12.54
C ARG A 13 -7.10 3.31 13.25
N ASP A 14 -6.84 4.60 13.11
CA ASP A 14 -5.72 5.31 13.70
C ASP A 14 -6.00 5.86 15.11
N ASP A 15 -7.21 5.62 15.63
CA ASP A 15 -7.67 6.09 16.94
C ASP A 15 -6.94 5.44 18.13
N SER A 16 -6.42 4.22 17.95
CA SER A 16 -5.57 3.57 18.95
C SER A 16 -4.64 2.53 18.32
N MET A 17 -3.51 2.23 18.98
CA MET A 17 -2.60 1.16 18.53
C MET A 17 -3.27 -0.22 18.50
N GLN A 18 -4.34 -0.42 19.27
CA GLN A 18 -5.09 -1.69 19.29
C GLN A 18 -6.03 -1.84 18.10
N ASN A 19 -6.33 -0.74 17.40
CA ASN A 19 -7.21 -0.71 16.24
C ASN A 19 -6.43 -0.65 14.92
N LEU A 20 -5.10 -0.61 14.95
CA LEU A 20 -4.28 -0.69 13.74
C LEU A 20 -4.54 -2.01 13.01
N GLY A 21 -4.79 -1.93 11.71
CA GLY A 21 -5.06 -3.10 10.89
C GLY A 21 -3.82 -3.95 10.64
N ILE A 22 -4.04 -5.10 10.02
CA ILE A 22 -2.97 -6.05 9.66
C ILE A 22 -1.94 -5.41 8.72
N ILE A 23 -2.36 -4.59 7.75
CA ILE A 23 -1.46 -3.98 6.76
C ILE A 23 -0.48 -2.99 7.42
N PRO A 24 -0.92 -1.94 8.15
CA PRO A 24 0.03 -1.00 8.78
C PRO A 24 0.94 -1.70 9.79
N CYS A 25 0.43 -2.71 10.51
CA CYS A 25 1.26 -3.55 11.39
C CYS A 25 2.34 -4.31 10.61
N ALA A 26 1.97 -4.96 9.49
CA ALA A 26 2.89 -5.74 8.67
C ALA A 26 3.98 -4.86 8.03
N ILE A 27 3.64 -3.64 7.60
CA ILE A 27 4.60 -2.66 7.09
C ILE A 27 5.66 -2.34 8.14
N SER A 28 5.24 -1.98 9.36
CA SER A 28 6.15 -1.66 10.47
C SER A 28 7.09 -2.82 10.80
N TRP A 29 6.53 -4.03 10.94
CA TRP A 29 7.31 -5.25 11.19
C TRP A 29 8.30 -5.57 10.06
N LEU A 30 7.88 -5.41 8.80
CA LEU A 30 8.74 -5.67 7.65
C LEU A 30 9.96 -4.74 7.64
N PHE A 31 9.75 -3.44 7.81
CA PHE A 31 10.86 -2.48 7.78
C PHE A 31 11.80 -2.66 8.98
N LYS A 32 11.28 -3.04 10.14
CA LYS A 32 12.11 -3.46 11.27
C LYS A 32 13.01 -4.65 10.90
N LEU A 33 12.45 -5.71 10.30
CA LEU A 33 13.21 -6.90 9.88
C LEU A 33 14.23 -6.59 8.79
N ILE A 34 13.89 -5.72 7.83
CA ILE A 34 14.83 -5.25 6.81
C ILE A 34 15.99 -4.53 7.47
N ASN A 35 15.73 -3.62 8.42
CA ASN A 35 16.78 -2.87 9.09
C ASN A 35 17.71 -3.78 9.91
N GLU A 36 17.14 -4.72 10.68
CA GLU A 36 17.94 -5.71 11.41
C GLU A 36 18.82 -6.57 10.48
N ARG A 37 18.30 -6.93 9.29
CA ARG A 37 19.08 -7.67 8.28
C ARG A 37 20.19 -6.82 7.67
N LYS A 38 19.92 -5.54 7.37
CA LYS A 38 20.92 -4.58 6.88
C LYS A 38 22.08 -4.47 7.87
N GLU A 39 21.78 -4.30 9.15
CA GLU A 39 22.78 -4.17 10.22
C GLU A 39 23.60 -5.45 10.41
N LYS A 40 22.97 -6.63 10.40
CA LYS A 40 23.66 -7.91 10.64
C LYS A 40 24.52 -8.38 9.47
N THR A 41 24.10 -8.12 8.24
CA THR A 41 24.69 -8.75 7.05
C THR A 41 25.31 -7.77 6.06
N GLY A 42 25.12 -6.46 6.25
CA GLY A 42 25.52 -5.45 5.27
C GLY A 42 24.75 -5.52 3.94
N ALA A 43 23.70 -6.35 3.84
CA ALA A 43 22.90 -6.48 2.64
C ALA A 43 22.17 -5.17 2.31
N ARG A 44 22.03 -4.86 1.02
CA ARG A 44 21.27 -3.70 0.55
C ARG A 44 19.87 -4.16 0.13
N PHE A 45 18.85 -3.38 0.48
CA PHE A 45 17.47 -3.66 0.11
C PHE A 45 16.87 -2.49 -0.67
N SER A 46 15.99 -2.79 -1.61
CA SER A 46 15.09 -1.82 -2.26
C SER A 46 13.66 -2.34 -2.11
N VAL A 47 12.76 -1.46 -1.69
CA VAL A 47 11.34 -1.78 -1.55
C VAL A 47 10.58 -0.90 -2.54
N ARG A 48 9.72 -1.51 -3.35
CA ARG A 48 8.77 -0.80 -4.22
C ARG A 48 7.35 -1.14 -3.81
N ILE A 49 6.40 -0.27 -4.13
CA ILE A 49 5.00 -0.41 -3.74
C ILE A 49 4.13 -0.30 -4.99
N SER A 50 3.14 -1.16 -5.09
CA SER A 50 2.07 -1.08 -6.08
C SER A 50 0.73 -1.29 -5.38
N ALA A 51 -0.29 -0.53 -5.78
CA ALA A 51 -1.65 -0.74 -5.32
C ALA A 51 -2.63 -0.68 -6.49
N VAL A 52 -3.46 -1.72 -6.61
CA VAL A 52 -4.43 -1.86 -7.71
C VAL A 52 -5.79 -2.22 -7.13
N GLU A 53 -6.83 -1.61 -7.68
CA GLU A 53 -8.22 -1.99 -7.46
C GLU A 53 -8.73 -2.80 -8.64
N VAL A 54 -9.32 -3.96 -8.35
CA VAL A 54 -10.08 -4.78 -9.30
C VAL A 54 -11.55 -4.62 -8.96
N TRP A 55 -12.40 -4.30 -9.91
CA TRP A 55 -13.83 -4.11 -9.65
C TRP A 55 -14.72 -4.52 -10.82
N GLY A 56 -16.00 -4.74 -10.50
CA GLY A 56 -17.05 -5.06 -11.47
C GLY A 56 -16.96 -6.48 -12.03
N LYS A 57 -17.98 -6.86 -12.81
CA LYS A 57 -18.08 -8.21 -13.41
C LYS A 57 -17.06 -8.47 -14.51
N GLU A 58 -16.55 -7.40 -15.13
CA GLU A 58 -15.53 -7.46 -16.18
C GLU A 58 -14.09 -7.37 -15.64
N GLU A 59 -13.91 -7.43 -14.32
CA GLU A 59 -12.60 -7.41 -13.64
C GLU A 59 -11.74 -6.20 -14.04
N ASN A 60 -12.36 -5.02 -14.12
CA ASN A 60 -11.69 -3.78 -14.49
C ASN A 60 -10.57 -3.47 -13.49
N LEU A 61 -9.39 -3.12 -14.01
CA LEU A 61 -8.21 -2.78 -13.21
C LEU A 61 -7.98 -1.26 -13.16
N ARG A 62 -7.72 -0.75 -11.97
CA ARG A 62 -7.33 0.65 -11.74
C ARG A 62 -6.08 0.72 -10.89
N ASP A 63 -5.07 1.46 -11.35
CA ASP A 63 -3.93 1.84 -10.52
C ASP A 63 -4.37 2.88 -9.50
N LEU A 64 -4.18 2.59 -8.21
CA LEU A 64 -4.55 3.45 -7.10
C LEU A 64 -3.43 4.44 -6.72
N LEU A 65 -2.22 4.28 -7.27
CA LEU A 65 -1.07 5.13 -6.99
C LEU A 65 -0.67 6.00 -8.18
N SER A 66 -1.41 5.96 -9.29
CA SER A 66 -1.05 6.66 -10.53
C SER A 66 -0.87 8.17 -10.33
N GLU A 67 -1.73 8.82 -9.54
CA GLU A 67 -1.66 10.26 -9.28
C GLU A 67 -0.49 10.63 -8.34
N VAL A 68 -0.17 9.76 -7.39
CA VAL A 68 0.92 9.95 -6.43
C VAL A 68 2.28 9.70 -7.09
N ALA A 69 2.34 8.74 -8.03
CA ALA A 69 3.53 8.44 -8.82
C ALA A 69 3.96 9.63 -9.68
N THR A 70 3.01 10.40 -10.23
CA THR A 70 3.30 11.61 -11.01
C THR A 70 3.87 12.77 -10.17
N GLY A 71 3.57 12.83 -8.88
CA GLY A 71 4.08 13.88 -7.98
C GLY A 71 5.50 13.62 -7.43
N SER A 72 5.99 12.38 -7.50
CA SER A 72 7.31 12.00 -6.97
C SER A 72 8.45 12.10 -8.00
N LEU A 73 8.23 12.76 -9.15
CA LEU A 73 9.23 13.06 -10.19
C LEU A 73 10.24 14.14 -9.73
N GLN A 74 10.93 13.87 -8.63
CA GLN A 74 12.21 14.50 -8.26
C GLN A 74 13.23 13.39 -7.99
N ASP A 75 13.45 12.50 -8.96
CA ASP A 75 14.78 12.04 -9.35
C ASP A 75 14.66 11.19 -10.61
N GLY A 76 15.52 11.45 -11.60
CA GLY A 76 15.40 10.91 -12.94
C GLY A 76 15.46 9.37 -13.05
N GLN A 77 14.67 8.84 -13.99
CA GLN A 77 14.80 7.53 -14.63
C GLN A 77 14.83 6.29 -13.72
N SER A 78 13.69 5.96 -13.11
CA SER A 78 13.13 4.60 -13.03
C SER A 78 11.75 4.65 -12.37
N PRO A 79 10.75 3.84 -12.78
CA PRO A 79 9.44 3.75 -12.10
C PRO A 79 9.59 3.01 -10.77
N GLY A 80 10.29 3.65 -9.82
CA GLY A 80 10.57 3.13 -8.49
C GLY A 80 10.82 4.31 -7.56
N VAL A 81 9.91 4.51 -6.62
CA VAL A 81 10.03 5.55 -5.61
C VAL A 81 11.13 5.16 -4.62
N TYR A 82 12.21 5.93 -4.55
CA TYR A 82 13.24 5.77 -3.53
C TYR A 82 12.75 6.38 -2.20
N LEU A 83 12.82 5.60 -1.12
CA LEU A 83 12.35 6.00 0.23
C LEU A 83 13.53 6.66 0.98
N CYS A 84 13.61 7.99 1.01
CA CYS A 84 14.67 8.74 1.70
C CYS A 84 14.23 9.29 3.08
N GLU A 85 12.93 9.33 3.34
CA GLU A 85 12.32 9.60 4.65
C GLU A 85 11.76 8.27 5.18
N ASP A 86 11.68 8.10 6.51
CA ASP A 86 11.47 6.81 7.19
C ASP A 86 10.66 5.81 6.35
N PRO A 87 11.29 4.72 5.85
CA PRO A 87 10.71 3.96 4.74
C PRO A 87 9.40 3.25 5.11
N ALA A 88 9.15 3.05 6.41
CA ALA A 88 7.87 2.59 6.94
C ALA A 88 6.78 3.67 6.85
N GLU A 89 7.09 4.92 7.19
CA GLU A 89 6.16 6.06 7.13
C GLU A 89 5.76 6.33 5.67
N LYS A 90 6.74 6.32 4.76
CA LYS A 90 6.44 6.50 3.34
C LYS A 90 5.60 5.36 2.75
N ALA A 91 5.76 4.13 3.24
CA ALA A 91 4.89 3.02 2.85
C ALA A 91 3.46 3.17 3.41
N ALA A 92 3.31 3.69 4.62
CA ALA A 92 2.00 4.05 5.19
C ALA A 92 1.33 5.17 4.39
N PHE A 93 2.06 6.20 4.00
CA PHE A 93 1.56 7.25 3.12
C PHE A 93 1.00 6.70 1.79
N PHE A 94 1.69 5.76 1.14
CA PHE A 94 1.18 5.12 -0.07
C PHE A 94 -0.06 4.26 0.19
N LEU A 95 -0.17 3.63 1.37
CA LEU A 95 -1.37 2.91 1.75
C LEU A 95 -2.57 3.86 1.88
N ASP A 96 -2.39 4.98 2.57
CA ASP A 96 -3.45 6.00 2.76
C ASP A 96 -3.89 6.58 1.42
N ALA A 97 -2.94 6.92 0.55
CA ALA A 97 -3.23 7.43 -0.79
C ALA A 97 -4.00 6.40 -1.65
N ALA A 98 -3.63 5.12 -1.56
CA ALA A 98 -4.34 4.06 -2.26
C ALA A 98 -5.77 3.86 -1.73
N ILE A 99 -5.97 3.94 -0.41
CA ILE A 99 -7.29 3.86 0.23
C ILE A 99 -8.16 5.03 -0.20
N ALA A 100 -7.62 6.26 -0.20
CA ALA A 100 -8.32 7.46 -0.61
C ALA A 100 -8.77 7.42 -2.08
N SER A 101 -7.96 6.79 -2.94
CA SER A 101 -8.21 6.68 -4.38
C SER A 101 -9.22 5.58 -4.76
N ARG A 102 -9.68 4.76 -3.81
CA ARG A 102 -10.64 3.69 -4.08
C ARG A 102 -11.97 4.24 -4.59
N ARG A 103 -12.56 3.55 -5.58
CA ARG A 103 -13.91 3.86 -6.07
C ARG A 103 -14.97 3.81 -4.98
N SER A 104 -14.75 3.03 -3.92
CA SER A 104 -15.72 2.99 -2.82
C SER A 104 -15.96 4.35 -2.14
N ASN A 105 -15.01 5.28 -2.28
CA ASN A 105 -15.15 6.66 -1.79
C ASN A 105 -15.81 7.61 -2.81
N GLN A 106 -16.06 7.15 -4.04
CA GLN A 106 -16.54 7.98 -5.14
C GLN A 106 -18.07 7.86 -5.26
N GLN A 107 -18.75 9.00 -5.30
CA GLN A 107 -20.20 9.14 -5.10
C GLN A 107 -21.09 8.54 -6.20
N ASP A 108 -20.51 8.12 -7.34
CA ASP A 108 -21.21 7.67 -8.57
C ASP A 108 -21.10 6.16 -8.85
N CYS A 109 -20.77 5.32 -7.85
CA CYS A 109 -20.57 3.89 -8.09
C CYS A 109 -21.86 3.07 -7.87
N ASP A 110 -22.23 2.27 -8.85
CA ASP A 110 -23.30 1.27 -8.74
C ASP A 110 -23.06 0.34 -7.53
N GLU A 111 -24.10 0.07 -6.74
CA GLU A 111 -24.00 -0.69 -5.48
C GLU A 111 -23.42 -2.11 -5.67
N ASP A 112 -23.61 -2.70 -6.85
CA ASP A 112 -23.08 -4.02 -7.23
C ASP A 112 -21.57 -3.98 -7.50
N ASP A 113 -21.06 -2.93 -8.16
CA ASP A 113 -19.63 -2.74 -8.40
C ASP A 113 -18.88 -2.45 -7.10
N HIS A 114 -19.55 -1.76 -6.18
CA HIS A 114 -19.05 -1.47 -4.85
C HIS A 114 -18.81 -2.73 -4.00
N ARG A 115 -19.67 -3.74 -4.16
CA ARG A 115 -19.57 -5.01 -3.42
C ARG A 115 -18.49 -5.95 -3.97
N ASN A 116 -18.12 -5.77 -5.24
CA ASN A 116 -17.14 -6.59 -5.93
C ASN A 116 -15.81 -5.85 -6.19
N SER A 117 -15.51 -4.82 -5.40
CA SER A 117 -14.20 -4.16 -5.44
C SER A 117 -13.22 -4.84 -4.47
N HIS A 118 -12.04 -5.22 -4.99
CA HIS A 118 -10.93 -5.78 -4.26
C HIS A 118 -9.68 -4.92 -4.45
N MET A 119 -9.04 -4.55 -3.35
CA MET A 119 -7.76 -3.83 -3.37
C MET A 119 -6.61 -4.81 -3.12
N LEU A 120 -5.59 -4.74 -3.97
CA LEU A 120 -4.32 -5.43 -3.79
C LEU A 120 -3.24 -4.40 -3.50
N PHE A 121 -2.67 -4.45 -2.29
CA PHE A 121 -1.52 -3.66 -1.90
C PHE A 121 -0.30 -4.57 -1.80
N THR A 122 0.75 -4.29 -2.57
CA THR A 122 1.91 -5.19 -2.69
C THR A 122 3.21 -4.42 -2.45
N LEU A 123 4.04 -4.95 -1.54
CA LEU A 123 5.40 -4.50 -1.32
C LEU A 123 6.36 -5.47 -2.02
N HIS A 124 7.10 -4.97 -3.00
CA HIS A 124 8.12 -5.72 -3.74
C HIS A 124 9.48 -5.49 -3.09
N ILE A 125 10.06 -6.54 -2.53
CA ILE A 125 11.33 -6.46 -1.79
C ILE A 125 12.44 -7.06 -2.65
N TYR A 126 13.47 -6.28 -2.91
CA TYR A 126 14.66 -6.69 -3.63
C TYR A 126 15.86 -6.65 -2.69
N GLN A 127 16.54 -7.79 -2.52
CA GLN A 127 17.80 -7.88 -1.78
C GLN A 127 18.96 -7.96 -2.77
N TYR A 128 19.92 -7.04 -2.63
CA TYR A 128 21.17 -7.08 -3.39
C TYR A 128 22.23 -7.77 -2.54
N ARG A 129 22.90 -8.76 -3.14
CA ARG A 129 24.12 -9.38 -2.60
C ARG A 129 25.31 -8.73 -3.28
N MET A 130 26.31 -8.35 -2.49
CA MET A 130 27.65 -8.02 -2.98
C MET A 130 28.41 -9.31 -3.26
#